data_AF-A0A9E5R1N3-F1
#
_entry.id   AF-A0A9E5R1N3-F1
#
_cell.length_a   1.000
_cell.length_b   1.000
_cell.length_c   1.000
_cell.angle_alpha   90.00
_cell.angle_beta   90.00
_cell.angle_gamma   90.00
#
_symmetry.space_group_name_H-M   'P 1'
#
loop_
_entity.id
_entity.type
_entity.pdbx_description
1 polymer ?
#
loop_
_entity_poly.entity_id
_entity_poly.type
_entity_poly.pdbx_seq_one_letter_code
_entity_poly.pdbx_strand_id
1 'polypeptide(L)'
;MWGLSSPALAQETRFFVPKQIREAYDKGTRGWDGKPGTKYWQNTVDYALNVKVDPATRRIEGNGTAIYYNQSPNTLNSVVVRLYYDVFRKANPRAERVNPEDIGEGIEIKKLLLNGQELQVGSRQANRFGTNLYLRLAEPLAPGQKITSRSNGPSMSL
;
A
#
# COMPACT_ATOMS: atom_id res chain seq x y z
N MET A 1 -26.13 48.80 -45.90
CA MET A 1 -25.85 47.36 -45.64
C MET A 1 -24.40 47.24 -45.18
N TRP A 2 -24.15 47.22 -43.86
CA TRP A 2 -22.87 46.84 -43.25
C TRP A 2 -23.22 46.14 -41.94
N GLY A 3 -23.18 44.82 -41.96
CA GLY A 3 -23.50 43.98 -40.80
C GLY A 3 -22.34 43.99 -39.81
N LEU A 4 -22.58 44.51 -38.61
CA LEU A 4 -21.72 44.31 -37.46
C LEU A 4 -21.82 42.84 -37.04
N SER A 5 -20.87 42.01 -37.49
CA SER A 5 -20.68 40.68 -36.93
C SER A 5 -20.07 40.81 -35.54
N SER A 6 -20.92 40.79 -34.50
CA SER A 6 -20.47 40.52 -33.15
C SER A 6 -19.78 39.14 -33.14
N PRO A 7 -18.51 39.01 -32.73
CA PRO A 7 -17.95 37.69 -32.52
C PRO A 7 -18.77 37.05 -31.41
N ALA A 8 -19.43 35.94 -31.74
CA ALA A 8 -20.01 35.08 -30.72
C ALA A 8 -18.86 34.70 -29.78
N LEU A 9 -18.98 35.05 -28.51
CA LEU A 9 -18.19 34.47 -27.45
C LEU A 9 -18.56 32.99 -27.38
N ALA A 10 -17.99 32.20 -28.30
CA ALA A 10 -18.00 30.76 -28.20
C ALA A 10 -17.43 30.43 -26.81
N GLN A 11 -18.24 29.76 -26.01
CA GLN A 11 -17.88 29.30 -24.68
C GLN A 11 -16.45 28.75 -24.71
N GLU A 12 -15.53 29.38 -23.97
CA GLU A 12 -14.47 28.62 -23.37
C GLU A 12 -15.17 27.56 -22.51
N THR A 13 -15.38 26.36 -23.05
CA THR A 13 -15.74 25.19 -22.26
C THR A 13 -14.53 24.83 -21.42
N ARG A 14 -14.25 25.66 -20.40
CA ARG A 14 -13.52 25.23 -19.22
C ARG A 14 -14.43 24.17 -18.60
N PHE A 15 -14.23 22.93 -19.03
CA PHE A 15 -14.90 21.78 -18.46
C PHE A 15 -14.86 21.92 -16.93
N PHE A 16 -15.99 21.69 -16.28
CA PHE A 16 -16.05 21.71 -14.83
C PHE A 16 -15.03 20.70 -14.29
N VAL A 17 -13.95 21.22 -13.68
CA VAL A 17 -12.95 20.40 -13.00
C VAL A 17 -13.31 20.37 -11.51
N PRO A 18 -13.62 19.20 -10.93
CA PRO A 18 -13.84 19.05 -9.50
C PRO A 18 -12.63 19.58 -8.72
N LYS A 19 -12.87 20.18 -7.54
CA LYS A 19 -11.82 20.81 -6.71
C LYS A 19 -10.63 19.88 -6.47
N GLN A 20 -10.88 18.61 -6.20
CA GLN A 20 -9.86 17.59 -5.92
C GLN A 20 -8.92 17.36 -7.12
N ILE A 21 -9.43 17.43 -8.34
CA ILE A 21 -8.64 17.29 -9.56
C ILE A 21 -7.88 18.57 -9.87
N ARG A 22 -8.49 19.74 -9.60
CA ARG A 22 -7.83 21.04 -9.74
C ARG A 22 -6.60 21.14 -8.85
N GLU A 23 -6.71 20.70 -7.59
CA GLU A 23 -5.57 20.66 -6.69
C GLU A 23 -4.41 19.79 -7.22
N ALA A 24 -4.69 18.69 -7.91
CA ALA A 24 -3.65 17.85 -8.50
C ALA A 24 -2.94 18.53 -9.68
N TYR A 25 -3.66 19.34 -10.46
CA TYR A 25 -3.08 20.18 -11.51
C TYR A 25 -2.23 21.30 -10.89
N ASP A 26 -2.76 22.03 -9.91
CA ASP A 26 -2.06 23.13 -9.24
C ASP A 26 -0.78 22.63 -8.52
N LYS A 27 -0.86 21.43 -7.92
CA LYS A 27 0.29 20.75 -7.28
C LYS A 27 1.23 20.10 -8.29
N GLY A 28 0.91 20.08 -9.58
CA GLY A 28 1.73 19.48 -10.64
C GLY A 28 1.89 17.97 -10.52
N THR A 29 1.03 17.28 -9.76
CA THR A 29 1.07 15.81 -9.61
C THR A 29 0.30 15.11 -10.74
N ARG A 30 -0.48 15.86 -11.52
CA ARG A 30 -1.22 15.41 -12.70
C ARG A 30 -1.07 16.43 -13.84
N GLY A 31 -0.90 15.95 -15.08
CA GLY A 31 -0.96 16.77 -16.29
C GLY A 31 -2.40 16.89 -16.81
N TRP A 32 -2.71 17.97 -17.53
CA TRP A 32 -4.02 18.18 -18.16
C TRP A 32 -4.38 17.12 -19.21
N ASP A 33 -3.37 16.44 -19.76
CA ASP A 33 -3.49 15.29 -20.65
C ASP A 33 -3.75 13.96 -19.90
N GLY A 34 -3.90 14.01 -18.59
CA GLY A 34 -4.14 12.85 -17.73
C GLY A 34 -2.90 12.08 -17.31
N LYS A 35 -1.71 12.43 -17.82
CA LYS A 35 -0.45 11.77 -17.45
C LYS A 35 0.01 12.19 -16.04
N PRO A 36 0.90 11.40 -15.42
CA PRO A 36 1.69 11.87 -14.28
C PRO A 36 2.31 13.24 -14.54
N GLY A 37 2.10 14.18 -13.62
CA GLY A 37 2.75 15.50 -13.70
C GLY A 37 4.22 15.44 -13.27
N THR A 38 4.94 16.56 -13.41
CA THR A 38 6.37 16.64 -13.05
C THR A 38 6.66 16.42 -11.57
N LYS A 39 5.67 16.62 -10.69
CA LYS A 39 5.75 16.38 -9.25
C LYS A 39 5.06 15.07 -8.82
N TYR A 40 4.72 14.21 -9.77
CA TYR A 40 4.17 12.89 -9.47
C TYR A 40 5.19 12.03 -8.72
N TRP A 41 4.71 11.22 -7.78
CA TRP A 41 5.53 10.35 -6.95
C TRP A 41 4.91 8.96 -6.85
N GLN A 42 5.76 7.96 -6.63
CA GLN A 42 5.38 6.59 -6.30
C GLN A 42 6.31 6.12 -5.20
N ASN A 43 5.79 5.36 -4.23
CA ASN A 43 6.64 4.68 -3.26
C ASN A 43 7.16 3.37 -3.86
N THR A 44 8.31 2.93 -3.39
CA THR A 44 8.96 1.69 -3.82
C THR A 44 9.29 0.82 -2.62
N VAL A 45 9.39 -0.49 -2.86
CA VAL A 45 9.80 -1.46 -1.84
C VAL A 45 10.74 -2.48 -2.46
N ASP A 46 11.90 -2.67 -1.84
CA ASP A 46 12.83 -3.75 -2.20
C ASP A 46 12.55 -4.97 -1.32
N TYR A 47 12.47 -6.15 -1.94
CA TYR A 47 12.24 -7.41 -1.24
C TYR A 47 13.41 -8.36 -1.45
N ALA A 48 13.88 -8.97 -0.35
CA ALA A 48 14.74 -10.14 -0.37
C ALA A 48 14.01 -11.27 0.35
N LEU A 49 13.57 -12.28 -0.41
CA LEU A 49 12.76 -13.39 0.11
C LEU A 49 13.53 -14.71 -0.02
N ASN A 50 13.53 -15.51 1.03
CA ASN A 50 14.01 -16.89 1.00
C ASN A 50 12.83 -17.80 1.38
N VAL A 51 12.35 -18.56 0.41
CA VAL A 51 11.07 -19.27 0.49
C VAL A 51 11.23 -20.70 0.01
N LYS A 52 10.60 -21.62 0.74
CA LYS A 52 10.37 -23.02 0.40
C LYS A 52 8.89 -23.22 0.13
N VAL A 53 8.57 -23.96 -0.92
CA VAL A 53 7.20 -24.37 -1.25
C VAL A 53 7.12 -25.89 -1.09
N ASP A 54 6.12 -26.37 -0.36
CA ASP A 54 5.79 -27.78 -0.23
C ASP A 54 4.42 -28.04 -0.86
N PRO A 55 4.38 -28.58 -2.09
CA PRO A 55 3.13 -28.89 -2.78
C PRO A 55 2.29 -29.97 -2.10
N ALA A 56 2.91 -30.91 -1.37
CA ALA A 56 2.20 -32.03 -0.74
C ALA A 56 1.35 -31.55 0.43
N THR A 57 1.88 -30.60 1.21
CA THR A 57 1.18 -29.99 2.34
C THR A 57 0.49 -28.67 1.98
N ARG A 58 0.69 -28.17 0.76
CA ARG A 58 0.25 -26.84 0.27
C ARG A 58 0.81 -25.67 1.07
N ARG A 59 1.95 -25.87 1.75
CA ARG A 59 2.55 -24.85 2.62
C ARG A 59 3.65 -24.10 1.90
N ILE A 60 3.71 -22.80 2.13
CA ILE A 60 4.88 -21.98 1.82
C ILE A 60 5.56 -21.64 3.14
N GLU A 61 6.88 -21.63 3.20
CA GLU A 61 7.59 -21.25 4.43
C GLU A 61 8.83 -20.45 4.07
N GLY A 62 9.12 -19.41 4.83
CA GLY A 62 10.27 -18.58 4.49
C GLY A 62 10.47 -17.41 5.41
N ASN A 63 11.50 -16.66 5.08
CA ASN A 63 11.83 -15.39 5.70
C ASN A 63 12.00 -14.33 4.61
N GLY A 64 11.84 -13.08 5.00
CA GLY A 64 11.92 -11.97 4.06
C GLY A 64 12.40 -10.70 4.74
N THR A 65 13.10 -9.88 3.97
CA THR A 65 13.35 -8.47 4.30
C THR A 65 12.64 -7.61 3.28
N ALA A 66 11.96 -6.57 3.74
CA ALA A 66 11.34 -5.55 2.90
C ALA A 66 11.88 -4.17 3.30
N ILE A 67 12.38 -3.40 2.33
CA ILE A 67 12.87 -2.03 2.54
C ILE A 67 11.90 -1.10 1.82
N TYR A 68 11.09 -0.37 2.59
CA TYR A 68 10.13 0.58 2.05
C TYR A 68 10.74 1.97 1.98
N TYR A 69 10.61 2.64 0.84
CA TYR A 69 11.06 4.01 0.61
C TYR A 69 9.86 4.96 0.58
N ASN A 70 9.85 5.94 1.49
CA ASN A 70 8.84 7.00 1.48
C ASN A 70 9.23 8.08 0.48
N GLN A 71 8.78 7.94 -0.75
CA GLN A 71 8.95 8.94 -1.81
C GLN A 71 7.76 9.91 -1.87
N SER A 72 6.79 9.77 -0.96
CA SER A 72 5.68 10.69 -0.85
C SER A 72 6.12 12.03 -0.23
N PRO A 73 5.38 13.13 -0.46
CA PRO A 73 5.66 14.42 0.16
C PRO A 73 5.27 14.47 1.65
N ASN A 74 4.72 13.38 2.20
CA ASN A 74 4.16 13.34 3.54
C ASN A 74 5.04 12.54 4.49
N THR A 75 5.16 13.01 5.72
CA THR A 75 5.72 12.22 6.82
C THR A 75 4.71 11.16 7.27
N LEU A 76 5.14 9.91 7.38
CA LEU A 76 4.29 8.78 7.75
C LEU A 76 4.48 8.41 9.22
N ASN A 77 3.38 8.22 9.94
CA ASN A 77 3.40 7.72 11.33
C ASN A 77 3.15 6.20 11.42
N SER A 78 2.76 5.59 10.31
CA SER A 78 2.54 4.16 10.18
C SER A 78 2.82 3.70 8.76
N VAL A 79 3.18 2.43 8.63
CA VAL A 79 3.22 1.71 7.36
C VAL A 79 2.30 0.49 7.46
N VAL A 80 1.75 0.05 6.33
CA VAL A 80 0.84 -1.10 6.29
C VAL A 80 1.43 -2.18 5.41
N VAL A 81 1.57 -3.37 5.97
CA VAL A 81 1.93 -4.58 5.22
C VAL A 81 0.64 -5.31 4.86
N ARG A 82 0.47 -5.62 3.57
CA ARG A 82 -0.66 -6.42 3.10
C ARG A 82 -0.36 -7.90 3.22
N LEU A 83 -1.16 -8.57 4.02
CA LEU A 83 -1.18 -10.01 4.23
C LEU A 83 -2.33 -10.59 3.40
N TYR A 84 -2.17 -10.63 2.08
CA TYR A 84 -3.27 -10.98 1.16
C TYR A 84 -3.94 -12.31 1.49
N TYR A 85 -3.15 -13.32 1.87
CA TYR A 85 -3.66 -14.65 2.18
C TYR A 85 -4.53 -14.71 3.44
N ASP A 86 -4.50 -13.67 4.28
CA ASP A 86 -5.43 -13.55 5.40
C ASP A 86 -6.87 -13.38 4.95
N VAL A 87 -7.12 -13.19 3.65
CA VAL A 87 -8.47 -13.31 3.09
C VAL A 87 -9.07 -14.68 3.41
N PHE A 88 -8.28 -15.73 3.62
CA PHE A 88 -8.70 -17.08 4.00
C PHE A 88 -8.64 -17.37 5.51
N ARG A 89 -8.16 -16.42 6.33
CA ARG A 89 -8.04 -16.62 7.79
C ARG A 89 -9.41 -16.79 8.46
N LYS A 90 -9.59 -17.74 9.37
CA LYS A 90 -10.81 -17.92 10.16
C LYS A 90 -11.30 -16.58 10.76
N ALA A 91 -12.62 -16.40 10.74
CA ALA A 91 -13.31 -15.19 11.23
C ALA A 91 -12.94 -13.85 10.57
N ASN A 92 -12.05 -13.81 9.57
CA ASN A 92 -11.80 -12.56 8.84
C ASN A 92 -13.01 -12.17 7.98
N PRO A 93 -13.39 -10.87 7.97
CA PRO A 93 -14.45 -10.39 7.09
C PRO A 93 -14.01 -10.51 5.63
N ARG A 94 -14.92 -10.98 4.79
CA ARG A 94 -14.71 -11.18 3.35
C ARG A 94 -16.02 -10.93 2.62
N ALA A 95 -15.95 -10.30 1.46
CA ALA A 95 -17.13 -10.00 0.64
C ALA A 95 -17.61 -11.23 -0.15
N GLU A 96 -16.67 -12.07 -0.56
CA GLU A 96 -16.94 -13.25 -1.39
C GLU A 96 -16.90 -14.54 -0.57
N ARG A 97 -17.63 -15.55 -1.06
CA ARG A 97 -17.56 -16.92 -0.53
C ARG A 97 -16.26 -17.56 -1.01
N VAL A 98 -15.59 -18.28 -0.12
CA VAL A 98 -14.40 -19.08 -0.40
C VAL A 98 -14.72 -20.56 -0.13
N ASN A 99 -13.96 -21.48 -0.72
CA ASN A 99 -14.11 -22.89 -0.40
C ASN A 99 -13.83 -23.10 1.10
N PRO A 100 -14.70 -23.77 1.87
CA PRO A 100 -14.45 -24.06 3.28
C PRO A 100 -13.10 -24.74 3.55
N GLU A 101 -12.58 -25.53 2.61
CA GLU A 101 -11.28 -26.19 2.70
C GLU A 101 -10.09 -25.22 2.68
N ASP A 102 -10.26 -24.02 2.09
CA ASP A 102 -9.22 -22.99 2.04
C ASP A 102 -9.18 -22.18 3.35
N ILE A 103 -10.19 -22.30 4.22
CA ILE A 103 -10.26 -21.51 5.45
C ILE A 103 -9.29 -22.06 6.51
N GLY A 104 -8.24 -21.28 6.79
CA GLY A 104 -7.17 -21.66 7.71
C GLY A 104 -6.82 -20.59 8.74
N GLU A 105 -5.63 -20.69 9.34
CA GLU A 105 -5.11 -19.70 10.30
C GLU A 105 -4.55 -18.43 9.60
N GLY A 106 -4.49 -18.44 8.27
CA GLY A 106 -3.89 -17.36 7.47
C GLY A 106 -2.37 -17.31 7.62
N ILE A 107 -1.77 -16.14 7.38
CA ILE A 107 -0.32 -15.99 7.49
C ILE A 107 0.12 -16.10 8.95
N GLU A 108 1.04 -17.00 9.24
CA GLU A 108 1.75 -17.08 10.51
C GLU A 108 3.01 -16.21 10.46
N ILE A 109 3.15 -15.28 11.41
CA ILE A 109 4.34 -14.43 11.55
C ILE A 109 5.03 -14.79 12.86
N LYS A 110 6.06 -15.64 12.78
CA LYS A 110 6.80 -16.10 13.96
C LYS A 110 7.63 -15.00 14.63
N LYS A 111 8.22 -14.12 13.81
CA LYS A 111 9.04 -13.01 14.27
C LYS A 111 8.92 -11.87 13.29
N LEU A 112 8.78 -10.65 13.81
CA LEU A 112 8.76 -9.42 13.03
C LEU A 112 9.74 -8.43 13.64
N LEU A 113 10.64 -7.91 12.82
CA LEU A 113 11.59 -6.86 13.17
C LEU A 113 11.25 -5.62 12.33
N LEU A 114 11.25 -4.44 12.94
CA LEU A 114 11.13 -3.14 12.28
C LEU A 114 12.34 -2.29 12.69
N ASN A 115 13.20 -1.94 11.72
CA ASN A 115 14.50 -1.31 11.97
C ASN A 115 15.34 -2.02 13.05
N GLY A 116 15.25 -3.35 13.12
CA GLY A 116 15.95 -4.16 14.13
C GLY A 116 15.23 -4.30 15.47
N GLN A 117 14.17 -3.53 15.73
CA GLN A 117 13.34 -3.71 16.92
C GLN A 117 12.32 -4.82 16.69
N GLU A 118 12.27 -5.80 17.59
CA GLU A 118 11.26 -6.86 17.54
C GLU A 118 9.88 -6.34 17.94
N LEU A 119 8.89 -6.66 17.11
CA LEU A 119 7.50 -6.28 17.30
C LEU A 119 6.64 -7.52 17.55
N GLN A 120 5.77 -7.43 18.55
CA GLN A 120 4.76 -8.44 18.81
C GLN A 120 3.52 -8.17 17.97
N VAL A 121 3.18 -9.09 17.07
CA VAL A 121 1.94 -9.03 16.28
C VAL A 121 0.73 -9.15 17.20
N GLY A 122 -0.26 -8.27 17.02
CA GLY A 122 -1.40 -8.11 17.92
C GLY A 122 -1.22 -7.01 18.96
N SER A 123 0.00 -6.46 19.11
CA SER A 123 0.23 -5.28 19.95
C SER A 123 -0.33 -4.00 19.33
N ARG A 124 -0.36 -2.91 20.11
CA ARG A 124 -0.70 -1.57 19.60
C ARG A 124 0.25 -1.09 18.50
N GLN A 125 1.50 -1.54 18.51
CA GLN A 125 2.50 -1.15 17.53
C GLN A 125 2.41 -1.98 16.23
N ALA A 126 1.96 -3.23 16.31
CA ALA A 126 1.79 -4.12 15.16
C ALA A 126 0.40 -4.77 15.20
N ASN A 127 -0.62 -4.02 14.77
CA ASN A 127 -2.02 -4.46 14.82
C ASN A 127 -2.42 -5.12 13.49
N ARG A 128 -2.96 -6.34 13.55
CA ARG A 128 -3.41 -7.11 12.40
C ARG A 128 -4.94 -7.13 12.32
N PHE A 129 -5.49 -6.58 11.25
CA PHE A 129 -6.93 -6.53 11.00
C PHE A 129 -7.26 -6.82 9.54
N GLY A 130 -8.15 -7.79 9.30
CA GLY A 130 -8.44 -8.28 7.95
C GLY A 130 -7.16 -8.78 7.28
N THR A 131 -6.84 -8.22 6.11
CA THR A 131 -5.61 -8.48 5.33
C THR A 131 -4.51 -7.43 5.56
N ASN A 132 -4.67 -6.54 6.55
CA ASN A 132 -3.72 -5.47 6.82
C ASN A 132 -3.00 -5.71 8.15
N LEU A 133 -1.68 -5.58 8.13
CA LEU A 133 -0.84 -5.45 9.31
C LEU A 133 -0.36 -4.00 9.40
N TYR A 134 -0.92 -3.26 10.35
CA TYR A 134 -0.58 -1.88 10.64
C TYR A 134 0.62 -1.82 11.56
N LEU A 135 1.70 -1.20 11.09
CA LEU A 135 2.92 -0.98 11.86
C LEU A 135 3.00 0.50 12.22
N ARG A 136 2.76 0.83 13.49
CA ARG A 136 2.96 2.19 14.02
C ARG A 136 4.46 2.41 14.21
N LEU A 137 4.97 3.50 13.65
CA LEU A 137 6.37 3.82 13.72
C LEU A 137 6.69 4.47 15.07
N ALA A 138 7.81 4.08 15.68
CA ALA A 138 8.33 4.75 16.87
C ALA A 138 8.81 6.18 16.51
N GLU A 139 9.45 6.30 15.34
CA GLU A 139 9.88 7.56 14.74
C GLU A 139 9.15 7.76 13.41
N PRO A 140 8.53 8.93 13.16
CA PRO A 140 7.87 9.21 11.89
C PRO A 140 8.85 9.13 10.71
N LEU A 141 8.41 8.52 9.61
CA LEU A 141 9.20 8.35 8.41
C LEU A 141 9.00 9.55 7.48
N ALA A 142 9.97 10.46 7.46
CA ALA A 142 9.93 11.66 6.63
C ALA A 142 10.07 11.35 5.12
N PRO A 143 9.71 12.29 4.23
CA PRO A 143 9.99 12.17 2.79
C PRO A 143 11.46 11.87 2.51
N GLY A 144 11.72 10.95 1.57
CA GLY A 144 13.05 10.48 1.19
C GLY A 144 13.67 9.44 2.13
N GLN A 145 13.08 9.18 3.29
CA GLN A 145 13.58 8.17 4.22
C GLN A 145 13.10 6.76 3.86
N LYS A 146 13.76 5.75 4.44
CA LYS A 146 13.41 4.34 4.31
C LYS A 146 13.22 3.65 5.64
N ILE A 147 12.45 2.58 5.64
CA ILE A 147 12.25 1.71 6.80
C ILE A 147 12.39 0.25 6.39
N THR A 148 13.05 -0.54 7.24
CA THR A 148 13.29 -1.97 6.96
C THR A 148 12.44 -2.83 7.87
N SER A 149 11.66 -3.74 7.30
CA SER A 149 11.02 -4.82 8.03
C SER A 149 11.68 -6.15 7.68
N ARG A 150 11.76 -7.05 8.67
CA ARG A 150 12.29 -8.40 8.48
C ARG A 150 11.44 -9.41 9.24
N SER A 151 11.09 -10.51 8.61
CA SER A 151 10.61 -11.71 9.29
C SER A 151 11.76 -12.71 9.42
N ASN A 152 11.98 -13.28 10.60
CA ASN A 152 13.04 -14.26 10.85
C ASN A 152 12.47 -15.52 11.52
N GLY A 153 12.29 -16.60 10.77
CA GLY A 153 11.91 -17.91 11.29
C GLY A 153 11.36 -18.81 10.18
N PRO A 154 11.45 -20.15 10.32
CA PRO A 154 10.79 -21.06 9.39
C PRO A 154 9.31 -21.11 9.72
N SER A 155 8.49 -20.19 9.23
CA SER A 155 7.18 -20.51 8.65
C SER A 155 6.50 -19.22 8.22
N MET A 156 5.96 -19.31 7.02
CA MET A 156 4.92 -18.44 6.54
C MET A 156 3.87 -19.39 5.97
N SER A 157 3.40 -20.37 6.78
CA SER A 157 2.52 -21.42 6.27
C SER A 157 1.27 -20.80 5.67
N LEU A 158 1.20 -20.84 4.34
CA LEU A 158 -0.03 -20.74 3.59
C LEU A 158 -0.82 -22.05 3.73
#